data_AF-A0A6L8ME04-F1
#
_entry.id   AF-A0A6L8ME04-F1
#
_cell.length_a   1.000
_cell.length_b   1.000
_cell.length_c   1.000
_cell.angle_alpha   90.00
_cell.angle_beta   90.00
_cell.angle_gamma   90.00
#
_symmetry.space_group_name_H-M   'P 1'
#
loop_
_entity.id
_entity.type
_entity.pdbx_description
1 polymer ?
#
loop_
_entity_poly.entity_id
_entity_poly.type
_entity_poly.pdbx_seq_one_letter_code
_entity_poly.pdbx_strand_id
1 'polypeptide(L)' 'MPPIPHELVHVWEYFCQLSAKRTNGGMAANPISDEQIMAWERRHGFRLTPFEGECIDALDEVFLSNQ' A
#
# COMPACT_ATOMS: atom_id res chain seq x y z
N MET A 1 5.87 -0.41 -20.76
CA MET A 1 4.68 -0.51 -19.89
C MET A 1 3.61 0.41 -20.45
N PRO A 2 2.34 -0.02 -20.56
CA PRO A 2 1.25 0.91 -20.79
C PRO A 2 1.22 1.95 -19.66
N PRO A 3 0.83 3.21 -19.95
CA PRO A 3 0.70 4.23 -18.91
C PRO A 3 -0.35 3.79 -17.90
N ILE A 4 -0.04 3.94 -16.62
CA ILE A 4 -1.02 3.70 -15.55
C ILE A 4 -2.18 4.68 -15.77
N PRO A 5 -3.45 4.21 -15.77
CA PRO A 5 -4.60 5.10 -15.81
C PRO A 5 -4.45 6.20 -14.75
N HIS A 6 -4.75 7.46 -15.07
CA HIS A 6 -4.59 8.56 -14.13
C HIS A 6 -5.35 8.32 -12.81
N GLU A 7 -6.46 7.59 -12.90
CA GLU A 7 -7.28 7.10 -11.79
C GLU A 7 -6.60 6.03 -10.91
N LEU A 8 -5.45 5.47 -11.29
CA LEU A 8 -4.72 4.48 -10.48
C LEU A 8 -3.37 4.99 -9.97
N VAL A 9 -2.95 6.18 -10.44
CA VAL A 9 -1.70 6.82 -9.99
C VAL A 9 -1.74 7.06 -8.48
N HIS A 10 -2.88 7.51 -7.95
CA HIS A 10 -3.02 7.76 -6.52
C HIS A 10 -2.87 6.47 -5.69
N VAL A 11 -3.42 5.34 -6.16
CA VAL A 11 -3.32 4.04 -5.47
C VAL A 11 -1.85 3.59 -5.39
N TRP A 12 -1.10 3.76 -6.48
CA TRP A 12 0.32 3.47 -6.49
C TRP A 12 1.10 4.37 -5.53
N GLU A 13 0.80 5.67 -5.51
CA GLU A 13 1.41 6.61 -4.55
C GLU A 13 1.09 6.22 -3.10
N TYR A 14 -0.14 5.80 -2.81
CA TYR A 14 -0.56 5.34 -1.48
C TYR A 14 0.24 4.10 -1.06
N PHE A 15 0.36 3.12 -1.96
CA PHE A 15 1.17 1.93 -1.73
C PHE A 15 2.64 2.28 -1.46
N CYS A 16 3.27 3.16 -2.26
CA CYS A 16 4.64 3.59 -2.03
C CYS A 16 4.82 4.24 -0.64
N GLN A 17 3.87 5.08 -0.22
CA GLN A 17 3.92 5.74 1.09
C GLN A 17 3.73 4.76 2.25
N LEU A 18 2.82 3.79 2.11
CA LEU A 18 2.58 2.74 3.10
C LEU A 18 3.79 1.81 3.18
N SER A 19 4.31 1.38 2.04
CA SER A 19 5.48 0.50 1.93
C SER A 19 6.74 1.15 2.52
N ALA A 20 6.95 2.46 2.33
CA ALA A 20 8.06 3.19 2.95
C ALA A 20 7.98 3.28 4.48
N LYS A 21 6.76 3.19 5.04
CA LYS A 21 6.50 3.22 6.50
C LYS A 21 6.40 1.83 7.12
N ARG A 22 6.55 0.79 6.30
CA ARG A 22 6.53 -0.61 6.73
C ARG A 22 7.64 -0.83 7.75
N THR A 23 7.30 -1.46 8.85
CA THR A 23 8.28 -1.86 9.85
C THR A 23 9.07 -3.05 9.28
N ASN A 24 10.30 -2.79 8.84
CA ASN A 24 11.20 -3.84 8.35
C ASN A 24 11.60 -4.75 9.52
N GLY A 25 11.08 -5.97 9.52
CA GLY A 25 11.38 -6.98 10.53
C GLY A 25 12.67 -7.71 10.20
N GLY A 26 13.83 -7.15 10.57
CA GLY A 26 15.13 -7.83 10.67
C GLY A 26 15.74 -8.43 9.38
N MET A 27 15.07 -9.40 8.75
CA MET A 27 15.54 -10.14 7.57
C MET A 27 14.53 -10.22 6.41
N ALA A 28 13.29 -9.71 6.57
CA ALA A 28 12.31 -9.62 5.48
C ALA A 28 11.35 -8.43 5.70
N ALA A 29 10.79 -7.87 4.62
CA ALA A 29 9.65 -6.98 4.77
C ALA A 29 8.42 -7.76 5.25
N ASN A 30 7.69 -7.17 6.20
CA ASN A 30 6.42 -7.70 6.70
C ASN A 30 5.26 -7.20 5.83
N PRO A 31 4.13 -7.89 5.75
CA PRO A 31 2.93 -7.33 5.13
C PRO A 31 2.52 -6.00 5.78
N ILE A 32 1.90 -5.13 4.98
CA ILE A 32 1.31 -3.88 5.48
C ILE A 32 0.15 -4.29 6.39
N SER A 33 0.21 -3.91 7.67
CA SER A 33 -0.83 -4.28 8.62
C SER A 33 -2.05 -3.36 8.52
N ASP A 34 -3.23 -3.88 8.87
CA ASP A 34 -4.46 -3.08 8.98
C ASP A 34 -4.28 -1.86 9.89
N GLU A 35 -3.48 -1.99 10.95
CA GLU A 35 -3.16 -0.88 11.85
C GLU A 35 -2.38 0.23 11.15
N GLN A 36 -1.42 -0.13 10.28
CA GLN A 36 -0.66 0.85 9.48
C GLN A 36 -1.57 1.56 8.47
N ILE A 37 -2.48 0.82 7.83
CA ILE A 37 -3.48 1.38 6.93
C ILE A 37 -4.38 2.36 7.68
N MET A 38 -4.95 1.94 8.81
CA MET A 38 -5.80 2.80 9.64
C MET A 38 -5.07 4.04 10.17
N ALA A 39 -3.79 3.90 10.57
CA ALA A 39 -2.98 5.03 11.01
C ALA A 39 -2.68 6.01 9.86
N TRP A 40 -2.44 5.49 8.65
CA TRP A 40 -2.21 6.28 7.45
C TRP A 40 -3.47 7.02 7.00
N GLU A 41 -4.63 6.36 7.00
CA GLU A 41 -5.94 6.96 6.73
C GLU A 41 -6.23 8.12 7.69
N ARG A 42 -6.05 7.89 9.00
CA ARG A 42 -6.22 8.92 10.04
C ARG A 42 -5.28 10.12 9.84
N ARG A 43 -4.03 9.86 9.43
CA ARG A 43 -3.04 10.92 9.18
C ARG A 43 -3.42 11.81 8.01
N HIS A 44 -3.98 11.24 6.95
CA HIS A 44 -4.34 12.00 5.75
C HIS A 44 -5.77 12.53 5.78
N GLY A 45 -6.60 12.08 6.73
CA GLY A 45 -7.97 12.56 6.90
C GLY A 45 -8.95 11.99 5.87
N PHE A 46 -8.62 10.85 5.25
CA PHE A 46 -9.52 10.14 4.34
C PHE A 46 -9.48 8.63 4.59
N ARG A 47 -10.46 7.93 4.03
CA ARG A 47 -10.56 6.46 4.04
C ARG A 47 -10.32 5.93 2.63
N LEU A 48 -9.60 4.83 2.51
CA LEU A 48 -9.52 4.09 1.27
C LEU A 48 -10.92 3.53 0.96
N THR A 49 -11.29 3.58 -0.32
CA THR A 49 -12.43 2.85 -0.84
C THR A 49 -12.12 1.35 -0.85
N PRO A 50 -13.15 0.47 -0.88
CA PRO A 50 -12.93 -0.97 -0.94
C PRO A 50 -12.01 -1.40 -2.09
N PHE A 51 -12.16 -0.78 -3.26
CA PHE A 51 -11.33 -1.06 -4.44
C PHE A 51 -9.86 -0.64 -4.25
N GLU A 52 -9.60 0.53 -3.66
CA GLU A 52 -8.22 0.97 -3.36
C GLU A 52 -7.56 0.05 -2.33
N GLY A 53 -8.32 -0.42 -1.33
CA GLY A 53 -7.86 -1.40 -0.35
C GLY A 53 -7.46 -2.71 -1.03
N GLU A 54 -8.35 -3.30 -1.84
CA GLU A 54 -8.06 -4.51 -2.62
C GLU A 54 -6.83 -4.36 -3.53
N CYS A 55 -6.65 -3.19 -4.15
CA CYS A 55 -5.47 -2.91 -4.95
C CYS A 55 -4.19 -2.86 -4.11
N ILE A 56 -4.23 -2.23 -2.92
CA ILE A 56 -3.08 -2.16 -2.02
C ILE A 56 -2.71 -3.55 -1.52
N ASP A 57 -3.69 -4.38 -1.17
CA ASP A 57 -3.47 -5.76 -0.73
C ASP A 57 -2.83 -6.61 -1.84
N ALA A 58 -3.35 -6.51 -3.06
CA ALA A 58 -2.78 -7.23 -4.21
C ALA A 58 -1.36 -6.75 -4.55
N LEU A 59 -1.08 -5.45 -4.45
CA LEU A 59 0.26 -4.90 -4.63
C LEU A 59 1.22 -5.36 -3.54
N ASP A 60 0.75 -5.48 -2.30
CA ASP A 60 1.55 -5.98 -1.18
C ASP A 60 1.94 -7.45 -1.37
N GLU A 61 0.99 -8.29 -1.79
CA GLU A 61 1.25 -9.70 -2.09
C GLU A 61 2.31 -9.86 -3.21
N VAL A 62 2.18 -9.09 -4.30
CA VAL A 62 3.17 -9.10 -5.39
C VAL A 62 4.54 -8.60 -4.91
N PHE A 63 4.58 -7.57 -4.06
CA PHE A 63 5.83 -7.05 -3.52
C PHE A 63 6.53 -8.08 -2.62
N LEU A 64 5.79 -8.74 -1.72
CA LEU A 64 6.33 -9.76 -0.82
C LEU A 64 6.78 -11.02 -1.56
N SER A 65 6.10 -11.40 -2.63
CA SER A 65 6.49 -12.57 -3.45
C SER A 65 7.72 -12.33 -4.32
N ASN A 66 8.10 -11.07 -4.56
CA ASN A 66 9.22 -10.68 -5.42
C ASN A 66 10.44 -10.14 -4.64
N GLN A 67 10.51 -10.38 -3.34
CA GLN A 67 11.59 -9.96 -2.45
C GLN A 67 12.56 -11.11 -2.13
#